data_AF-D9PI84-F1
#
_entry.id   AF-D9PI84-F1
#
_cell.length_a   1.000
_cell.length_b   1.000
_cell.length_c   1.000
_cell.angle_alpha   90.00
_cell.angle_beta   90.00
_cell.angle_gamma   90.00
#
_symmetry.space_group_name_H-M   'P 1'
#
loop_
_entity.id
_entity.type
_entity.pdbx_description
1 polymer ?
#
loop_
_entity_poly.entity_id
_entity_poly.type
_entity_poly.pdbx_seq_one_letter_code
_entity_poly.pdbx_strand_id
1 'polypeptide(L)'
;MKLRCPYCHETFEPQPDSACPHCGKVMMIPTRLKRSPGELKAISERKLDLRRRRRHATKQLTGSTVSGWFSFTRSPRYFGILVVVFVLLGILLATQAGRRHTGSGRRMTVVEWLTGSAGSGEVTSPLRRVNENLGALRTALELFHKDCGRYPSTRENLAALIRQPRSATGWRGPYIKALWPDPWKRPYRYGLDEHMIRLSSDGPDGRLDTGDDVFAPPPDMTMVNQLRPPPEADAGPAGGTR
;
A
#
# COMPACT_ATOMS: atom_id res chain seq x y z
N MET A 1 -17.50 28.17 26.82
CA MET A 1 -16.91 29.49 26.52
C MET A 1 -17.84 30.18 25.53
N LYS A 2 -18.47 31.30 25.91
CA LYS A 2 -19.39 32.02 25.02
C LYS A 2 -18.64 32.65 23.84
N LEU A 3 -19.19 32.51 22.64
CA LEU A 3 -18.72 33.16 21.42
C LEU A 3 -19.62 34.36 21.10
N ARG A 4 -19.03 35.43 20.59
CA ARG A 4 -19.78 36.58 20.06
C ARG A 4 -19.87 36.47 18.54
N CYS A 5 -21.08 36.55 17.98
CA CYS A 5 -21.26 36.51 16.54
C CYS A 5 -20.72 37.80 15.89
N PRO A 6 -19.91 37.74 14.81
CA PRO A 6 -19.44 38.93 14.11
C PRO A 6 -20.53 39.64 13.28
N TYR A 7 -21.70 39.01 13.07
CA TYR A 7 -22.77 39.54 12.23
C TYR A 7 -23.94 40.15 13.02
N CYS A 8 -24.43 39.47 14.07
CA CYS A 8 -25.52 39.98 14.92
C CYS A 8 -25.05 40.49 16.28
N HIS A 9 -23.73 40.44 16.56
CA HIS A 9 -23.11 40.87 17.83
C HIS A 9 -23.57 40.16 19.11
N GLU A 10 -24.52 39.23 19.01
CA GLU A 10 -25.07 38.47 20.12
C GLU A 10 -24.09 37.40 20.65
N THR A 11 -24.19 37.06 21.94
CA THR A 11 -23.34 36.05 22.57
C THR A 11 -24.07 34.72 22.76
N PHE A 12 -23.47 33.63 22.30
CA PHE A 12 -24.06 32.29 22.36
C PHE A 12 -23.03 31.24 22.82
N GLU A 13 -23.50 30.13 23.38
CA GLU A 13 -22.65 28.97 23.69
C GLU A 13 -22.45 28.16 22.39
N PRO A 14 -21.22 27.76 22.01
CA PRO A 14 -20.96 27.08 20.74
C PRO A 14 -21.66 25.72 20.68
N GLN A 15 -22.66 25.62 19.81
CA GLN A 15 -23.33 24.37 19.44
C GLN A 15 -22.55 23.65 18.31
N PRO A 16 -22.77 22.33 18.07
CA PRO A 16 -21.97 21.57 17.11
C PRO A 16 -22.19 21.98 15.64
N ASP A 17 -23.38 22.52 15.34
CA ASP A 17 -23.71 23.20 14.11
C ASP A 17 -22.95 24.53 13.99
N SER A 18 -22.33 24.77 12.83
CA SER A 18 -21.50 25.96 12.60
C SER A 18 -22.29 27.26 12.35
N ALA A 19 -23.60 27.26 12.59
CA ALA A 19 -24.48 28.42 12.40
C ALA A 19 -24.73 29.15 13.71
N CYS A 20 -24.93 30.47 13.64
CA CYS A 20 -25.38 31.23 14.79
C CYS A 20 -26.90 31.07 14.98
N PRO A 21 -27.40 30.68 16.18
CA PRO A 21 -28.83 30.44 16.40
C PRO A 21 -29.71 31.70 16.27
N HIS A 22 -29.12 32.90 16.37
CA HIS A 22 -29.86 34.17 16.27
C HIS A 22 -29.96 34.73 14.85
N CYS A 23 -29.05 34.38 13.94
CA CYS A 23 -29.02 34.97 12.59
C CYS A 23 -28.78 33.96 11.45
N GLY A 24 -28.70 32.66 11.74
CA GLY A 24 -28.51 31.57 10.77
C GLY A 24 -27.17 31.56 10.04
N LYS A 25 -26.34 32.61 10.14
CA LYS A 25 -25.07 32.70 9.42
C LYS A 25 -24.04 31.71 9.93
N VAL A 26 -23.43 30.99 9.00
CA VAL A 26 -22.33 30.06 9.26
C VAL A 26 -21.03 30.82 9.54
N MET A 27 -20.29 30.39 10.56
CA MET A 27 -18.99 30.96 10.92
C MET A 27 -17.94 29.88 11.20
N MET A 28 -16.68 30.15 10.84
CA MET A 28 -15.57 29.24 11.11
C MET A 28 -15.17 29.29 12.59
N ILE A 29 -15.72 28.37 13.38
CA ILE A 29 -15.27 28.11 14.76
C ILE A 29 -14.01 27.23 14.72
N PRO A 30 -12.89 27.64 15.35
CA PRO A 30 -11.66 26.83 15.43
C PRO A 30 -11.93 25.43 15.97
N THR A 31 -11.34 24.41 15.35
CA THR A 31 -11.60 22.99 15.68
C THR A 31 -11.25 22.59 17.12
N ARG A 32 -10.44 23.37 17.84
CA ARG A 32 -10.20 23.19 19.28
C ARG A 32 -11.41 23.52 20.15
N LEU A 33 -12.28 24.44 19.71
CA LEU A 33 -13.45 24.92 20.48
C LEU A 33 -14.73 24.13 20.19
N LYS A 34 -14.80 23.43 19.05
CA LYS A 34 -15.94 22.54 18.71
C LYS A 34 -16.01 21.25 19.53
N ARG A 35 -14.99 20.95 20.34
CA ARG A 35 -14.82 19.64 20.99
C ARG A 35 -15.15 19.71 22.47
N SER A 36 -16.00 18.80 22.94
CA SER A 36 -16.39 18.71 24.34
C SER A 36 -15.21 18.38 25.27
N PRO A 37 -15.27 18.74 26.57
CA PRO A 37 -14.24 18.36 27.55
C PRO A 37 -14.00 16.84 27.63
N GLY A 38 -15.06 16.03 27.46
CA GLY A 38 -14.97 14.57 27.43
C GLY A 38 -14.19 14.02 26.24
N GLU A 39 -14.45 14.53 25.03
CA GLU A 39 -13.69 14.12 23.84
C GLU A 39 -12.22 14.57 23.88
N LEU A 40 -11.93 15.74 24.45
CA LEU A 40 -10.55 16.21 24.64
C LEU A 40 -9.76 15.24 25.54
N LYS A 41 -10.40 14.72 26.60
CA LYS A 41 -9.84 13.69 27.48
C LYS A 41 -9.63 12.36 26.74
N ALA A 42 -10.64 11.86 26.03
CA ALA A 42 -10.53 10.62 25.25
C ALA A 42 -9.39 10.65 24.21
N ILE A 43 -9.13 11.82 23.61
CA ILE A 43 -8.05 11.99 22.63
C ILE A 43 -6.66 12.09 23.28
N SER A 44 -6.54 12.68 24.48
CA SER A 44 -5.26 12.70 25.20
C SER A 44 -4.88 11.28 25.67
N GLU A 45 -5.86 10.52 26.18
CA GLU A 45 -5.72 9.11 26.58
C GLU A 45 -5.34 8.23 25.39
N ARG A 46 -6.04 8.33 24.25
CA ARG A 46 -5.74 7.56 23.03
C ARG A 46 -4.35 7.88 22.47
N LYS A 47 -3.87 9.14 22.57
CA LYS A 47 -2.49 9.51 22.23
C LYS A 47 -1.47 8.91 23.22
N LEU A 48 -1.83 8.77 24.49
CA LEU A 48 -0.97 8.14 25.50
C LEU A 48 -0.84 6.63 25.26
N ASP A 49 -1.94 5.94 24.93
CA ASP A 49 -1.93 4.51 24.60
C ASP A 49 -1.08 4.21 23.36
N LEU A 50 -1.24 4.97 22.27
CA LEU A 50 -0.39 4.86 21.09
C LEU A 50 1.11 5.03 21.41
N ARG A 51 1.45 5.97 22.31
CA ARG A 51 2.84 6.15 22.80
C ARG A 51 3.31 4.98 23.65
N ARG A 52 2.44 4.31 24.42
CA ARG A 52 2.79 3.08 25.15
C ARG A 52 3.04 1.93 24.16
N ARG A 53 2.09 1.63 23.27
CA ARG A 53 2.21 0.58 22.23
C ARG A 53 3.50 0.69 21.43
N ARG A 54 3.88 1.91 20.99
CA ARG A 54 5.12 2.13 20.23
C ARG A 54 6.38 1.73 21.01
N ARG A 55 6.43 1.94 22.33
CA ARG A 55 7.57 1.49 23.18
C ARG A 55 7.62 -0.03 23.35
N HIS A 56 6.47 -0.70 23.35
CA HIS A 56 6.43 -2.17 23.39
C HIS A 56 6.88 -2.76 22.05
N ALA A 57 6.44 -2.20 20.92
CA ALA A 57 6.89 -2.61 19.58
C ALA A 57 8.41 -2.45 19.39
N THR A 58 9.00 -1.33 19.84
CA THR A 58 10.47 -1.17 19.78
C THR A 58 11.22 -2.21 20.61
N LYS A 59 10.69 -2.62 21.77
CA LYS A 59 11.30 -3.67 22.59
C LYS A 59 11.26 -5.05 21.92
N GLN A 60 10.21 -5.35 21.16
CA GLN A 60 10.10 -6.62 20.44
C GLN A 60 11.03 -6.69 19.22
N LEU A 61 11.21 -5.59 18.49
CA LEU A 61 12.17 -5.54 17.37
C LEU A 61 13.63 -5.62 17.83
N THR A 62 13.96 -5.15 19.04
CA THR A 62 15.27 -5.40 19.68
C THR A 62 15.38 -6.78 20.35
N GLY A 63 14.32 -7.60 20.29
CA GLY A 63 14.24 -8.91 20.92
C GLY A 63 15.01 -10.02 20.19
N SER A 64 15.35 -9.83 18.91
CA SER A 64 16.38 -10.62 18.22
C SER A 64 17.78 -10.17 18.66
N THR A 65 18.05 -10.27 19.96
CA THR A 65 19.39 -10.07 20.50
C THR A 65 20.31 -11.13 19.91
N VAL A 66 21.14 -10.73 18.94
CA VAL A 66 22.38 -11.44 18.62
C VAL A 66 23.18 -11.56 19.92
N SER A 67 23.17 -12.76 20.48
CA SER A 67 23.50 -13.01 21.88
C SER A 67 24.98 -12.80 22.15
N GLY A 68 25.34 -11.74 22.87
CA GLY A 68 26.50 -11.60 23.77
C GLY A 68 27.94 -11.74 23.23
N TRP A 69 28.19 -12.57 22.21
CA TRP A 69 29.50 -12.97 21.72
C TRP A 69 30.33 -11.78 21.23
N PHE A 70 29.70 -10.83 20.53
CA PHE A 70 30.39 -9.63 20.01
C PHE A 70 30.88 -8.65 21.10
N SER A 71 30.59 -8.90 22.39
CA SER A 71 31.27 -8.19 23.49
C SER A 71 32.76 -8.54 23.58
N PHE A 72 33.15 -9.72 23.11
CA PHE A 72 34.51 -10.27 23.24
C PHE A 72 35.56 -9.55 22.38
N THR A 73 35.14 -8.91 21.28
CA THR A 73 36.07 -8.24 20.33
C THR A 73 36.49 -6.84 20.75
N ARG A 74 36.16 -6.38 21.97
CA ARG A 74 36.42 -5.01 22.44
C ARG A 74 37.81 -4.80 23.08
N SER A 75 38.62 -5.85 23.18
CA SER A 75 39.96 -5.82 23.78
C SER A 75 41.06 -5.96 22.69
N PRO A 76 42.00 -5.00 22.56
CA PRO A 76 42.94 -4.97 21.43
C PRO A 76 43.79 -6.23 21.25
N ARG A 77 44.12 -6.91 22.37
CA ARG A 77 44.94 -8.13 22.39
C ARG A 77 44.28 -9.32 21.70
N TYR A 78 42.95 -9.46 21.83
CA TYR A 78 42.21 -10.59 21.25
C TYR A 78 41.87 -10.36 19.77
N PHE A 79 41.77 -9.09 19.34
CA PHE A 79 41.61 -8.74 17.93
C PHE A 79 42.81 -9.24 17.09
N GLY A 80 44.04 -9.03 17.58
CA GLY A 80 45.25 -9.55 16.92
C GLY A 80 45.25 -11.07 16.77
N ILE A 81 44.86 -11.80 17.82
CA ILE A 81 44.77 -13.28 17.79
C ILE A 81 43.73 -13.73 16.76
N LEU A 82 42.53 -13.12 16.74
CA LEU A 82 41.49 -13.45 15.77
C LEU A 82 41.95 -13.20 14.32
N VAL A 83 42.60 -12.07 14.04
CA VAL A 83 43.14 -11.78 12.70
C VAL A 83 44.14 -12.85 12.27
N VAL A 84 45.07 -13.26 13.14
CA VAL A 84 46.04 -14.33 12.84
C VAL A 84 45.32 -15.67 12.61
N VAL A 85 44.33 -16.03 13.42
CA VAL A 85 43.54 -17.27 13.24
C VAL A 85 42.77 -17.25 11.91
N PHE A 86 42.13 -16.14 11.53
CA PHE A 86 41.43 -16.03 10.25
C PHE A 86 42.39 -16.06 9.05
N VAL A 87 43.59 -15.46 9.16
CA VAL A 87 44.63 -15.55 8.11
C VAL A 87 45.13 -16.99 7.95
N LEU A 88 45.45 -17.68 9.05
CA LEU A 88 45.88 -19.08 9.00
C LEU A 88 44.78 -20.01 8.49
N LEU A 89 43.52 -19.80 8.91
CA LEU A 89 42.36 -20.54 8.39
C LEU A 89 42.14 -20.26 6.90
N GLY A 90 42.30 -19.02 6.45
CA GLY A 90 42.22 -18.64 5.03
C GLY A 90 43.30 -19.32 4.18
N ILE A 91 44.55 -19.38 4.69
CA ILE A 91 45.66 -20.12 4.05
C ILE A 91 45.35 -21.62 4.01
N LEU A 92 44.83 -22.21 5.10
CA LEU A 92 44.45 -23.62 5.17
C LEU A 92 43.30 -23.97 4.20
N LEU A 93 42.31 -23.09 4.06
CA LEU A 93 41.22 -23.27 3.09
C LEU A 93 41.72 -23.09 1.65
N ALA A 94 42.66 -22.18 1.41
CA ALA A 94 43.28 -21.99 0.09
C ALA A 94 44.11 -23.21 -0.35
N THR A 95 44.79 -23.91 0.57
CA THR A 95 45.49 -25.16 0.24
C THR A 95 44.53 -26.35 0.07
N GLN A 96 43.38 -26.37 0.76
CA GLN A 96 42.34 -27.38 0.52
C GLN A 96 41.55 -27.16 -0.79
N ALA A 97 41.49 -25.94 -1.33
CA ALA A 97 40.79 -25.61 -2.57
C ALA A 97 41.50 -26.08 -3.87
N GLY A 98 42.46 -27.01 -3.77
CA GLY A 98 43.31 -27.51 -4.86
C GLY A 98 42.64 -28.46 -5.87
N ARG A 99 41.49 -28.06 -6.46
CA ARG A 99 40.99 -28.43 -7.82
C ARG A 99 39.50 -28.12 -7.99
N ARG A 100 39.16 -26.99 -8.63
CA ARG A 100 38.13 -26.91 -9.70
C ARG A 100 38.55 -25.82 -10.70
N HIS A 101 38.80 -26.22 -11.95
CA HIS A 101 39.02 -25.29 -13.06
C HIS A 101 37.68 -24.78 -13.63
N THR A 102 37.82 -23.74 -14.47
CA THR A 102 36.97 -23.33 -15.62
C THR A 102 36.04 -22.15 -15.42
N GLY A 103 35.87 -21.36 -16.49
CA GLY A 103 34.88 -20.29 -16.59
C GLY A 103 35.48 -18.88 -16.62
N SER A 104 35.57 -18.32 -17.83
CA SER A 104 35.84 -16.90 -18.10
C SER A 104 35.11 -15.95 -17.15
N GLY A 105 35.84 -15.14 -16.39
CA GLY A 105 35.28 -14.15 -15.48
C GLY A 105 36.28 -13.05 -15.12
N ARG A 106 35.89 -11.79 -15.32
CA ARG A 106 36.72 -10.60 -15.03
C ARG A 106 37.16 -10.63 -13.55
N ARG A 107 38.47 -10.52 -13.28
CA ARG A 107 39.00 -10.33 -11.92
C ARG A 107 38.47 -9.02 -11.34
N MET A 108 37.41 -9.08 -10.54
CA MET A 108 36.92 -7.94 -9.77
C MET A 108 38.00 -7.50 -8.76
N THR A 109 38.23 -6.20 -8.68
CA THR A 109 39.15 -5.63 -7.69
C THR A 109 38.42 -5.29 -6.40
N VAL A 110 39.11 -5.33 -5.26
CA VAL A 110 38.51 -5.02 -3.95
C VAL A 110 37.90 -3.60 -3.91
N VAL A 111 38.46 -2.66 -4.68
CA VAL A 111 37.93 -1.29 -4.81
C VAL A 111 36.54 -1.27 -5.45
N GLU A 112 36.31 -2.11 -6.47
CA GLU A 112 35.05 -2.21 -7.21
C GLU A 112 33.91 -2.79 -6.34
N TRP A 113 34.25 -3.68 -5.39
CA TRP A 113 33.31 -4.16 -4.36
C TRP A 113 33.02 -3.10 -3.28
N LEU A 114 34.03 -2.33 -2.86
CA LEU A 114 33.90 -1.36 -1.76
C LEU A 114 33.15 -0.08 -2.16
N THR A 115 33.25 0.38 -3.41
CA THR A 115 32.52 1.57 -3.88
C THR A 115 31.23 1.24 -4.65
N GLY A 116 30.96 -0.05 -4.87
CA GLY A 116 29.80 -0.54 -5.63
C GLY A 116 28.43 -0.45 -4.93
N SER A 117 28.33 0.13 -3.73
CA SER A 117 27.06 0.34 -3.02
C SER A 117 26.35 1.61 -3.49
N ALA A 118 26.06 1.69 -4.79
CA ALA A 118 25.04 2.60 -5.30
C ALA A 118 23.69 2.12 -4.74
N GLY A 119 22.93 3.05 -4.15
CA GLY A 119 21.85 2.70 -3.23
C GLY A 119 20.87 1.67 -3.76
N SER A 120 20.53 0.70 -2.91
CA SER A 120 19.38 -0.19 -3.10
C SER A 120 18.09 0.63 -2.98
N GLY A 121 17.78 1.40 -4.02
CA GLY A 121 16.39 1.75 -4.30
C GLY A 121 15.62 0.43 -4.37
N GLU A 122 14.49 0.37 -3.69
CA GLU A 122 13.70 -0.87 -3.59
C GLU A 122 13.16 -1.21 -4.98
N VAL A 123 13.93 -2.02 -5.72
CA VAL A 123 13.50 -2.64 -6.97
C VAL A 123 12.45 -3.68 -6.58
N THR A 124 11.23 -3.20 -6.36
CA THR A 124 10.04 -4.04 -6.24
C THR A 124 10.06 -4.98 -7.44
N SER A 125 10.16 -6.28 -7.15
CA SER A 125 10.36 -7.27 -8.20
C SER A 125 9.25 -7.15 -9.25
N PRO A 126 9.52 -7.39 -10.55
CA PRO A 126 8.47 -7.33 -11.57
C PRO A 126 7.22 -8.11 -11.16
N LEU A 127 7.42 -9.33 -10.64
CA LEU A 127 6.36 -10.17 -10.08
C LEU A 127 5.54 -9.49 -8.97
N ARG A 128 6.17 -8.74 -8.06
CA ARG A 128 5.45 -8.00 -7.02
C ARG A 128 4.52 -6.95 -7.63
N ARG A 129 5.03 -6.14 -8.57
CA ARG A 129 4.24 -5.10 -9.25
C ARG A 129 3.09 -5.69 -10.08
N VAL A 130 3.31 -6.84 -10.72
CA VAL A 130 2.25 -7.59 -11.42
C VAL A 130 1.15 -8.02 -10.45
N ASN A 131 1.52 -8.66 -9.34
CA ASN A 131 0.56 -9.13 -8.34
C ASN A 131 -0.26 -7.98 -7.71
N GLU A 132 0.37 -6.86 -7.39
CA GLU A 132 -0.30 -5.66 -6.86
C GLU A 132 -1.31 -5.08 -7.89
N ASN A 133 -0.92 -4.97 -9.17
CA ASN A 133 -1.81 -4.54 -10.25
C ASN A 133 -2.98 -5.52 -10.49
N LEU A 134 -2.70 -6.83 -10.54
CA LEU A 134 -3.72 -7.87 -10.77
C LEU A 134 -4.73 -7.92 -9.61
N GLY A 135 -4.28 -7.78 -8.36
CA GLY A 135 -5.17 -7.70 -7.19
C GLY A 135 -6.08 -6.47 -7.23
N ALA A 136 -5.55 -5.32 -7.64
CA ALA A 136 -6.34 -4.10 -7.82
C ALA A 136 -7.38 -4.26 -8.95
N LEU A 137 -7.01 -4.86 -10.08
CA LEU A 137 -7.91 -5.15 -11.20
C LEU A 137 -9.00 -6.18 -10.83
N ARG A 138 -8.66 -7.26 -10.10
CA ARG A 138 -9.63 -8.21 -9.54
C ARG A 138 -10.64 -7.48 -8.65
N THR A 139 -10.16 -6.67 -7.71
CA THR A 139 -11.02 -5.88 -6.79
C THR A 139 -11.96 -4.94 -7.54
N ALA A 140 -11.48 -4.29 -8.60
CA ALA A 140 -12.31 -3.43 -9.46
C ALA A 140 -13.38 -4.21 -10.23
N LEU A 141 -13.09 -5.43 -10.69
CA LEU A 141 -14.05 -6.32 -11.33
C LEU A 141 -15.15 -6.80 -10.36
N GLU A 142 -14.79 -7.13 -9.10
CA GLU A 142 -15.79 -7.43 -8.06
C GLU A 142 -16.72 -6.24 -7.79
N LEU A 143 -16.19 -5.02 -7.72
CA LEU A 143 -16.98 -3.79 -7.54
C LEU A 143 -17.92 -3.55 -8.73
N PHE A 144 -17.43 -3.71 -9.96
CA PHE A 144 -18.27 -3.62 -11.16
C PHE A 144 -19.40 -4.66 -11.12
N HIS A 145 -19.12 -5.91 -10.73
CA HIS A 145 -20.15 -6.95 -10.60
C HIS A 145 -21.17 -6.65 -9.49
N LYS A 146 -20.72 -6.12 -8.35
CA LYS A 146 -21.57 -5.71 -7.23
C LYS A 146 -22.52 -4.56 -7.58
N ASP A 147 -22.08 -3.62 -8.42
CA ASP A 147 -22.88 -2.45 -8.81
C ASP A 147 -23.78 -2.72 -10.04
N CYS A 148 -23.25 -3.41 -11.06
CA CYS A 148 -23.93 -3.66 -12.34
C CYS A 148 -24.62 -5.03 -12.44
N GLY A 149 -24.49 -5.88 -11.42
CA GLY A 149 -25.05 -7.25 -11.39
C GLY A 149 -24.33 -8.26 -12.29
N ARG A 150 -23.32 -7.86 -13.06
CA ARG A 150 -22.59 -8.68 -14.04
C ARG A 150 -21.14 -8.23 -14.17
N TYR A 151 -20.26 -9.10 -14.67
CA TYR A 151 -18.93 -8.69 -15.11
C TYR A 151 -18.97 -7.98 -16.50
N PRO A 152 -17.89 -7.27 -16.89
CA PRO A 152 -17.74 -6.76 -18.26
C PRO A 152 -17.77 -7.89 -19.28
N SER A 153 -18.40 -7.70 -20.44
CA SER A 153 -18.34 -8.70 -21.51
C SER A 153 -16.94 -8.76 -22.16
N THR A 154 -16.59 -9.84 -22.84
CA THR A 154 -15.29 -9.98 -23.54
C THR A 154 -15.01 -8.84 -24.53
N ARG A 155 -16.07 -8.25 -25.11
CA ARG A 155 -16.01 -7.09 -26.01
C ARG A 155 -15.84 -5.75 -25.28
N GLU A 156 -16.33 -5.65 -24.04
CA GLU A 156 -16.16 -4.48 -23.16
C GLU A 156 -14.78 -4.48 -22.49
N ASN A 157 -14.33 -5.67 -22.08
CA ASN A 157 -13.02 -5.94 -21.48
C ASN A 157 -12.71 -5.03 -20.26
N LEU A 158 -11.44 -4.92 -19.87
CA LEU A 158 -10.99 -4.05 -18.76
C LEU A 158 -11.26 -2.56 -19.00
N ALA A 159 -11.58 -2.14 -20.23
CA ALA A 159 -11.93 -0.76 -20.53
C ALA A 159 -13.23 -0.31 -19.83
N ALA A 160 -14.15 -1.23 -19.52
CA ALA A 160 -15.37 -0.96 -18.75
C ALA A 160 -15.11 -0.48 -17.31
N LEU A 161 -13.92 -0.76 -16.77
CA LEU A 161 -13.50 -0.30 -15.43
C LEU A 161 -13.13 1.19 -15.41
N ILE A 162 -12.86 1.80 -16.57
CA ILE A 162 -12.49 3.21 -16.71
C ILE A 162 -13.65 4.02 -17.30
N ARG A 163 -14.31 3.47 -18.34
CA ARG A 163 -15.39 4.16 -19.06
C ARG A 163 -16.65 3.31 -19.05
N GLN A 164 -17.76 3.89 -18.62
CA GLN A 164 -19.07 3.25 -18.64
C GLN A 164 -19.38 2.64 -20.03
N PRO A 165 -19.64 1.33 -20.12
CA PRO A 165 -20.15 0.72 -21.34
C PRO A 165 -21.66 1.00 -21.46
N ARG A 166 -22.16 1.15 -22.69
CA ARG A 166 -23.59 1.45 -22.98
C ARG A 166 -24.58 0.42 -22.42
N SER A 167 -24.07 -0.77 -22.11
CA SER A 167 -24.76 -1.96 -21.60
C SER A 167 -24.72 -2.09 -20.07
N ALA A 168 -24.13 -1.13 -19.33
CA ALA A 168 -24.05 -1.19 -17.86
C ALA A 168 -25.05 -0.23 -17.20
N THR A 169 -26.15 -0.80 -16.75
CA THR A 169 -27.08 -0.19 -15.80
C THR A 169 -26.47 -0.27 -14.40
N GLY A 170 -26.46 0.83 -13.64
CA GLY A 170 -25.95 0.86 -12.27
C GLY A 170 -24.45 1.16 -12.10
N TRP A 171 -23.70 1.45 -13.18
CA TRP A 171 -22.29 1.84 -13.12
C TRP A 171 -22.09 3.10 -12.27
N ARG A 172 -21.23 3.04 -11.24
CA ARG A 172 -21.05 4.12 -10.23
C ARG A 172 -19.80 4.97 -10.38
N GLY A 173 -19.02 4.77 -11.44
CA GLY A 173 -17.80 5.54 -11.69
C GLY A 173 -16.63 4.67 -12.18
N PRO A 174 -15.49 5.30 -12.52
CA PRO A 174 -14.27 4.58 -12.87
C PRO A 174 -13.74 3.83 -11.64
N TYR A 175 -13.82 2.50 -11.69
CA TYR A 175 -13.32 1.59 -10.66
C TYR A 175 -11.79 1.56 -10.59
N ILE A 176 -11.10 1.96 -11.67
CA ILE A 176 -9.65 2.19 -11.70
C ILE A 176 -9.33 3.55 -12.33
N LYS A 177 -8.24 4.19 -11.90
CA LYS A 177 -7.80 5.50 -12.43
C LYS A 177 -7.25 5.41 -13.85
N ALA A 178 -6.49 4.34 -14.14
CA ALA A 178 -5.86 4.07 -15.41
C ALA A 178 -5.52 2.58 -15.51
N LEU A 179 -5.48 2.05 -16.73
CA LEU A 179 -5.00 0.69 -17.00
C LEU A 179 -3.51 0.78 -17.31
N TRP A 180 -2.67 0.52 -16.31
CA TRP A 180 -1.23 0.41 -16.50
C TRP A 180 -0.91 -0.93 -17.18
N PRO A 181 0.05 -0.99 -18.12
CA PRO A 181 0.58 -2.26 -18.59
C PRO A 181 1.39 -2.93 -17.47
N ASP A 182 1.68 -4.21 -17.64
CA ASP A 182 2.57 -4.93 -16.75
C ASP A 182 4.03 -4.41 -16.82
N PRO A 183 4.94 -4.86 -15.93
CA PRO A 183 6.34 -4.45 -15.96
C PRO A 183 7.11 -4.83 -17.23
N TRP A 184 6.61 -5.79 -18.02
CA TRP A 184 7.13 -6.18 -19.33
C TRP A 184 6.46 -5.40 -20.47
N LYS A 185 5.65 -4.39 -20.14
CA LYS A 185 4.91 -3.47 -21.01
C LYS A 185 3.79 -4.14 -21.83
N ARG A 186 3.26 -5.26 -21.36
CA ARG A 186 2.16 -6.00 -21.98
C ARG A 186 0.80 -5.66 -21.36
N PRO A 187 -0.30 -5.78 -22.13
CA PRO A 187 -1.65 -5.64 -21.60
C PRO A 187 -2.06 -6.87 -20.79
N TYR A 188 -2.81 -6.65 -19.70
CA TYR A 188 -3.43 -7.75 -18.95
C TYR A 188 -4.48 -8.49 -19.79
N ARG A 189 -4.57 -9.81 -19.61
CA ARG A 189 -5.53 -10.68 -20.28
C ARG A 189 -6.77 -10.84 -19.43
N TYR A 190 -7.92 -10.55 -20.03
CA TYR A 190 -9.23 -10.73 -19.42
C TYR A 190 -10.06 -11.71 -20.25
N GLY A 191 -10.57 -12.74 -19.59
CA GLY A 191 -11.56 -13.67 -20.11
C GLY A 191 -12.75 -13.77 -19.14
N LEU A 192 -13.94 -13.97 -19.69
CA LEU A 192 -15.16 -14.29 -18.96
C LEU A 192 -15.68 -15.61 -19.51
N ASP A 193 -15.80 -16.60 -18.64
CA ASP A 193 -16.35 -17.92 -18.95
C ASP A 193 -17.55 -18.17 -18.02
N GLU A 194 -18.76 -18.08 -18.58
CA GLU A 194 -20.03 -17.98 -17.86
C GLU A 194 -20.04 -16.90 -16.75
N HIS A 195 -19.69 -17.29 -15.52
CA HIS A 195 -19.59 -16.44 -14.33
C HIS A 195 -18.18 -16.38 -13.73
N MET A 196 -17.23 -17.13 -14.28
CA MET A 196 -15.82 -17.16 -13.85
C MET A 196 -15.01 -16.17 -14.67
N ILE A 197 -14.37 -15.21 -13.98
CA ILE A 197 -13.39 -14.33 -14.61
C ILE A 197 -11.98 -14.92 -14.55
N ARG A 198 -11.30 -14.97 -15.71
CA ARG A 198 -9.88 -15.26 -15.83
C ARG A 198 -9.14 -13.94 -16.05
N LEU A 199 -8.19 -13.63 -15.18
CA LEU A 199 -7.35 -12.43 -15.26
C LEU A 199 -5.88 -12.84 -15.09
N SER A 200 -5.03 -12.56 -16.07
CA SER A 200 -3.60 -12.93 -16.06
C SER A 200 -2.70 -11.92 -16.78
N SER A 201 -1.39 -12.11 -16.66
CA SER A 201 -0.32 -11.40 -17.35
C SER A 201 0.56 -12.41 -18.08
N ASP A 202 0.87 -12.17 -19.36
CA ASP A 202 1.69 -13.00 -20.29
C ASP A 202 3.19 -13.17 -19.88
N GLY A 203 3.51 -13.00 -18.59
CA GLY A 203 4.85 -13.13 -18.03
C GLY A 203 5.95 -12.28 -18.70
N PRO A 204 7.22 -12.60 -18.42
CA PRO A 204 8.39 -12.17 -19.20
C PRO A 204 8.39 -12.63 -20.66
N ASP A 205 7.90 -13.83 -21.00
CA ASP A 205 8.09 -14.39 -22.33
C ASP A 205 7.07 -13.86 -23.38
N GLY A 206 5.86 -13.51 -22.96
CA GLY A 206 4.82 -12.91 -23.81
C GLY A 206 3.95 -13.91 -24.54
N ARG A 207 3.97 -15.17 -24.12
CA ARG A 207 3.09 -16.24 -24.58
C ARG A 207 1.97 -16.43 -23.58
N LEU A 208 0.99 -17.22 -23.98
CA LEU A 208 -0.15 -17.60 -23.15
C LEU A 208 -0.01 -19.09 -22.85
N ASP A 209 -0.47 -19.49 -21.66
CA ASP A 209 -0.45 -20.87 -21.17
C ASP A 209 0.99 -21.40 -20.96
N THR A 210 1.90 -20.50 -20.56
CA THR A 210 3.30 -20.80 -20.22
C THR A 210 3.52 -20.73 -18.70
N GLY A 211 4.57 -21.40 -18.22
CA GLY A 211 4.86 -21.52 -16.77
C GLY A 211 5.27 -20.21 -16.07
N ASP A 212 5.40 -19.12 -16.82
CA ASP A 212 5.69 -17.76 -16.32
C ASP A 212 4.47 -16.83 -16.31
N ASP A 213 3.29 -17.31 -16.74
CA ASP A 213 2.01 -16.62 -16.61
C ASP A 213 1.70 -16.30 -15.14
N VAL A 214 1.33 -15.04 -14.88
CA VAL A 214 0.93 -14.61 -13.54
C VAL A 214 -0.58 -14.43 -13.50
N PHE A 215 -1.27 -15.32 -12.77
CA PHE A 215 -2.71 -15.25 -12.54
C PHE A 215 -3.06 -14.29 -11.40
N ALA A 216 -4.21 -13.64 -11.50
CA ALA A 216 -4.68 -12.75 -10.45
C ALA A 216 -4.92 -13.53 -9.14
N PRO A 217 -4.50 -12.98 -7.98
CA PRO A 217 -4.79 -13.59 -6.69
C PRO A 217 -6.31 -13.68 -6.46
N PRO A 218 -6.78 -14.58 -5.57
CA PRO A 218 -8.18 -14.61 -5.17
C PRO A 218 -8.61 -13.24 -4.64
N PRO A 219 -9.88 -12.83 -4.89
CA PRO A 219 -10.35 -11.48 -4.57
C PRO A 219 -10.22 -11.16 -3.08
N ASP A 220 -9.56 -10.05 -2.76
CA ASP A 220 -9.51 -9.53 -1.39
C ASP A 220 -10.85 -8.85 -1.03
N MET A 221 -11.74 -9.67 -0.48
CA MET A 221 -13.07 -9.26 -0.02
C MET A 221 -13.03 -8.16 1.06
N THR A 222 -11.89 -7.93 1.73
CA THR A 222 -11.78 -6.85 2.72
C THR A 222 -11.70 -5.46 2.09
N MET A 223 -11.17 -5.34 0.86
CA MET A 223 -11.10 -4.06 0.13
C MET A 223 -12.42 -3.69 -0.57
N VAL A 224 -13.14 -4.70 -1.10
CA VAL A 224 -14.44 -4.54 -1.79
C VAL A 224 -15.51 -3.84 -0.93
N ASN A 225 -15.36 -3.88 0.40
CA ASN A 225 -16.29 -3.24 1.33
C ASN A 225 -15.86 -1.85 1.83
N GLN A 226 -14.62 -1.43 1.57
CA GLN A 226 -14.07 -0.15 2.08
C GLN A 226 -14.05 0.98 1.02
N LEU A 227 -14.15 0.65 -0.27
CA LEU A 227 -14.06 1.62 -1.37
C LEU A 227 -15.37 2.37 -1.71
N ARG A 228 -16.41 2.28 -0.87
CA ARG A 228 -17.68 3.01 -1.10
C ARG A 228 -17.42 4.51 -1.20
N PRO A 229 -17.59 5.18 -2.36
CA PRO A 229 -17.73 6.63 -2.36
C PRO A 229 -18.98 6.97 -1.53
N PRO A 230 -18.99 8.07 -0.75
CA PRO A 230 -20.21 8.48 -0.05
C PRO A 230 -21.33 8.60 -1.08
N PRO A 231 -22.56 8.15 -0.78
CA PRO A 231 -23.68 8.41 -1.67
C PRO A 231 -23.76 9.92 -1.91
N GLU A 232 -23.85 10.32 -3.17
CA GLU A 232 -24.14 11.72 -3.50
C GLU A 232 -25.45 12.07 -2.79
N ALA A 233 -25.37 13.03 -1.87
CA ALA A 233 -26.47 13.33 -0.98
C ALA A 233 -27.63 13.92 -1.78
N ASP A 234 -28.72 13.17 -1.85
CA ASP A 234 -30.09 13.61 -2.04
C ASP A 234 -30.25 14.89 -2.88
N ALA A 235 -30.17 14.73 -4.21
CA ALA A 235 -30.88 15.63 -5.11
C ALA A 235 -32.38 15.47 -4.85
N GLY A 236 -32.88 16.19 -3.86
CA GLY A 236 -34.26 16.12 -3.38
C GLY A 236 -35.29 16.39 -4.48
N PRO A 237 -36.54 15.95 -4.30
CA PRO A 237 -37.55 16.02 -5.35
C PRO A 237 -37.78 17.45 -5.78
N ALA A 238 -37.63 17.72 -7.08
CA ALA A 238 -38.10 18.94 -7.69
C ALA A 238 -39.63 18.99 -7.54
N GLY A 239 -40.11 19.77 -6.58
CA GLY A 239 -41.53 19.99 -6.34
C GLY A 239 -42.17 20.66 -7.55
N GLY A 240 -42.82 19.86 -8.40
CA GLY A 240 -43.61 20.36 -9.50
C GLY A 240 -44.84 21.10 -8.99
N THR A 241 -44.85 22.43 -9.16
CA THR A 241 -46.02 23.26 -8.91
C THR A 241 -47.00 23.16 -10.08
N ARG A 242 -48.23 22.70 -9.82
CA ARG A 242 -49.45 23.12 -10.50
C ARG A 242 -50.69 22.71 -9.72
#